data_AF-A0A447JN41-F1
#
_entry.id   AF-A0A447JN41-F1
#
_cell.length_a   1.000
_cell.length_b   1.000
_cell.length_c   1.000
_cell.angle_alpha   90.00
_cell.angle_beta   90.00
_cell.angle_gamma   90.00
#
_symmetry.space_group_name_H-M   'P 1'
#
loop_
_entity.id
_entity.type
_entity.pdbx_description
1 polymer ?
#
loop_
_entity_poly.entity_id
_entity_poly.type
_entity_poly.pdbx_seq_one_letter_code
_entity_poly.pdbx_strand_id
1 'polypeptide(L)'
;MPVNDSTLTLTPLPIGIYHLTLPKGRSQKYRPDTDYVVIREGENALTVNFTALQDSAAHNEQLIFLGYGDMPFARLAVDHEARQLVLDITNATPHSYFANTLYASITVLTASGEKVFERKMNGTNCATGKIVVPFSDHYHLYLYHAEPGRLKASPGYLTLVSSTKYQLLRLDSEGLYHFSLNNDPAADLQAMFTHRADAIRACPLLMAQPYAACKNDLWLMLSHIEEPTRSALMRDSVDVLPADNSEPGEGIGKGVTLQLRGQGDRTFCQLAYDNRQQRMTIETLAGQPHPYYTATYSTLTVKEESGEVIYSRHYDGITHYSADSDTVVLQAGMYIELFHDEPYRCSAINETTGQNVRLKKHNRWRVVSDGLEVDSPEQTEEKNTSDAAALYGDKFSWQLIGKEENGFASMEIDIRAQQFIFTAYPIAPHSDFATEYAAVTIYNTRGTVVYRQSIKGSVQLGGYTDVCGLDEDYTIEVFHAEGADQSVIRNPLNGESWPQPQHVIWQVTARGLQRLTTNYPPPSQRLRAL
;
A
#
# COMPACT_ATOMS: atom_id res chain seq x y z
N MET A 1 12.33 -25.93 9.34
CA MET A 1 12.07 -25.13 10.56
C MET A 1 11.82 -23.70 10.12
N PRO A 2 10.77 -23.04 10.63
CA PRO A 2 10.52 -21.63 10.30
C PRO A 2 11.57 -20.73 10.97
N VAL A 3 12.05 -19.71 10.25
CA VAL A 3 13.01 -18.72 10.77
C VAL A 3 12.21 -17.63 11.48
N ASN A 4 12.10 -17.70 12.81
CA ASN A 4 11.22 -16.83 13.61
C ASN A 4 11.99 -15.89 14.56
N ASP A 5 13.31 -15.90 14.48
CA ASP A 5 14.18 -15.00 15.24
C ASP A 5 15.47 -14.71 14.47
N SER A 6 16.19 -13.71 14.91
CA SER A 6 17.52 -13.33 14.39
C SER A 6 18.58 -14.43 14.56
N THR A 7 18.32 -15.40 15.46
CA THR A 7 19.19 -16.55 15.70
C THR A 7 18.38 -17.85 15.63
N LEU A 8 18.83 -18.79 14.79
CA LEU A 8 18.28 -20.13 14.70
C LEU A 8 19.33 -21.15 15.16
N THR A 9 19.03 -21.91 16.20
CA THR A 9 19.87 -23.03 16.64
C THR A 9 19.32 -24.33 16.07
N LEU A 10 20.16 -25.08 15.36
CA LEU A 10 19.81 -26.36 14.75
C LEU A 10 20.56 -27.49 15.46
N THR A 11 19.84 -28.41 16.09
CA THR A 11 20.42 -29.53 16.84
C THR A 11 19.59 -30.80 16.66
N PRO A 12 20.19 -31.96 16.28
CA PRO A 12 21.51 -32.19 15.70
C PRO A 12 21.48 -32.21 14.15
N LEU A 13 22.50 -31.63 13.50
CA LEU A 13 22.71 -31.71 12.04
C LEU A 13 24.02 -32.46 11.71
N PRO A 14 24.01 -33.41 10.77
CA PRO A 14 25.23 -34.04 10.25
C PRO A 14 26.20 -33.04 9.58
N ILE A 15 27.45 -33.48 9.42
CA ILE A 15 28.43 -32.77 8.57
C ILE A 15 27.96 -32.84 7.11
N GLY A 16 27.96 -31.71 6.42
CA GLY A 16 27.46 -31.62 5.05
C GLY A 16 27.22 -30.19 4.56
N ILE A 17 26.75 -30.07 3.33
CA ILE A 17 26.30 -28.81 2.73
C ILE A 17 24.78 -28.83 2.67
N TYR A 18 24.16 -27.78 3.18
CA TYR A 18 22.70 -27.65 3.26
C TYR A 18 22.25 -26.39 2.54
N HIS A 19 21.24 -26.52 1.70
CA HIS A 19 20.56 -25.38 1.11
C HIS A 19 19.62 -24.74 2.13
N LEU A 20 19.61 -23.40 2.17
CA LEU A 20 18.80 -22.58 3.06
C LEU A 20 17.66 -21.94 2.27
N THR A 21 16.41 -22.24 2.66
CA THR A 21 15.25 -21.51 2.15
C THR A 21 14.95 -20.34 3.09
N LEU A 22 15.55 -19.20 2.78
CA LEU A 22 15.48 -17.99 3.61
C LEU A 22 14.33 -17.06 3.19
N PRO A 23 13.75 -16.29 4.14
CA PRO A 23 12.74 -15.29 3.82
C PRO A 23 13.34 -14.17 2.96
N LYS A 24 12.67 -13.81 1.86
CA LYS A 24 13.12 -12.75 0.93
C LYS A 24 12.24 -11.49 0.98
N GLY A 25 11.44 -11.38 2.04
CA GLY A 25 10.56 -10.26 2.33
C GLY A 25 9.16 -10.35 1.70
N ARG A 26 8.24 -9.53 2.21
CA ARG A 26 6.84 -9.39 1.78
C ARG A 26 6.67 -8.11 0.96
N SER A 27 6.39 -6.96 1.55
CA SER A 27 6.38 -5.66 0.83
C SER A 27 7.80 -5.26 0.42
N GLN A 28 8.69 -5.08 1.39
CA GLN A 28 10.13 -4.87 1.16
C GLN A 28 10.80 -6.18 0.74
N LYS A 29 11.61 -6.14 -0.32
CA LYS A 29 12.35 -7.30 -0.83
C LYS A 29 13.79 -7.32 -0.32
N TYR A 30 14.32 -8.52 -0.10
CA TYR A 30 15.68 -8.73 0.38
C TYR A 30 16.43 -9.79 -0.42
N ARG A 31 17.75 -9.61 -0.54
CA ARG A 31 18.69 -10.63 -1.02
C ARG A 31 19.58 -11.11 0.14
N PRO A 32 19.54 -12.40 0.51
CA PRO A 32 20.53 -12.96 1.42
C PRO A 32 21.88 -13.09 0.71
N ASP A 33 22.97 -12.91 1.45
CA ASP A 33 24.35 -13.06 0.94
C ASP A 33 24.78 -14.52 0.73
N THR A 34 24.02 -15.48 1.28
CA THR A 34 24.18 -16.91 1.03
C THR A 34 22.83 -17.64 1.05
N ASP A 35 22.73 -18.71 0.26
CA ASP A 35 21.61 -19.65 0.23
C ASP A 35 22.05 -21.06 0.65
N TYR A 36 23.26 -21.22 1.21
CA TYR A 36 23.73 -22.48 1.76
C TYR A 36 24.57 -22.30 3.03
N VAL A 37 24.67 -23.39 3.79
CA VAL A 37 25.57 -23.52 4.94
C VAL A 37 26.41 -24.79 4.79
N VAL A 38 27.69 -24.68 5.16
CA VAL A 38 28.60 -25.82 5.24
C VAL A 38 28.81 -26.14 6.72
N ILE A 39 28.33 -27.30 7.16
CA ILE A 39 28.53 -27.80 8.52
C ILE A 39 29.78 -28.68 8.53
N ARG A 40 30.76 -28.33 9.36
CA ARG A 40 32.01 -29.08 9.55
C ARG A 40 32.47 -29.01 11.00
N GLU A 41 33.38 -29.90 11.38
CA GLU A 41 33.93 -29.91 12.75
C GLU A 41 34.58 -28.57 13.09
N GLY A 42 34.21 -27.99 14.24
CA GLY A 42 34.75 -26.72 14.73
C GLY A 42 34.07 -25.45 14.20
N GLU A 43 33.24 -25.52 13.15
CA GLU A 43 32.43 -24.39 12.67
C GLU A 43 30.94 -24.70 12.78
N ASN A 44 30.28 -23.99 13.69
CA ASN A 44 28.89 -24.24 14.08
C ASN A 44 28.01 -22.97 14.06
N ALA A 45 28.49 -21.89 13.46
CA ALA A 45 27.76 -20.64 13.32
C ALA A 45 27.90 -20.08 11.90
N LEU A 46 26.79 -19.60 11.34
CA LEU A 46 26.73 -18.86 10.09
C LEU A 46 25.94 -17.57 10.35
N THR A 47 26.51 -16.44 9.95
CA THR A 47 25.78 -15.18 9.86
C THR A 47 25.35 -14.99 8.42
N VAL A 48 24.05 -14.74 8.21
CA VAL A 48 23.50 -14.40 6.89
C VAL A 48 23.04 -12.96 6.91
N ASN A 49 23.57 -12.15 6.00
CA ASN A 49 23.18 -10.75 5.87
C ASN A 49 22.11 -10.59 4.79
N PHE A 50 21.15 -9.71 5.04
CA PHE A 50 20.07 -9.39 4.11
C PHE A 50 20.26 -7.98 3.55
N THR A 51 20.42 -7.87 2.25
CA THR A 51 20.45 -6.58 1.54
C THR A 51 19.04 -6.22 1.10
N ALA A 52 18.53 -5.07 1.55
CA ALA A 52 17.26 -4.53 1.05
C ALA A 52 17.40 -4.14 -0.43
N LEU A 53 16.48 -4.62 -1.26
CA LEU A 53 16.45 -4.34 -2.69
C LEU A 53 15.51 -3.16 -2.96
N GLN A 54 16.04 -2.15 -3.65
CA GLN A 54 15.25 -1.01 -4.17
C GLN A 54 14.90 -1.20 -5.64
N ASP A 55 15.68 -2.02 -6.33
CA ASP A 55 15.54 -2.31 -7.76
C ASP A 55 16.08 -3.72 -8.04
N SER A 56 16.09 -4.14 -9.30
CA SER A 56 16.40 -5.49 -9.71
C SER A 56 17.42 -5.54 -10.83
N ALA A 57 18.52 -6.27 -10.59
CA ALA A 57 19.47 -6.62 -11.64
C ALA A 57 18.84 -7.42 -12.82
N ALA A 58 17.58 -7.84 -12.71
CA ALA A 58 16.88 -8.54 -13.78
C ALA A 58 16.61 -7.66 -15.01
N HIS A 59 16.57 -6.33 -14.88
CA HIS A 59 16.45 -5.44 -16.02
C HIS A 59 17.78 -4.82 -16.48
N ASN A 60 18.90 -5.30 -15.93
CA ASN A 60 20.23 -4.87 -16.38
C ASN A 60 20.50 -5.27 -17.83
N GLU A 61 21.03 -4.31 -18.60
CA GLU A 61 21.50 -4.53 -19.96
C GLU A 61 23.03 -4.57 -20.01
N GLN A 62 23.59 -5.19 -21.05
CA GLN A 62 25.03 -5.22 -21.29
C GLN A 62 25.37 -4.86 -22.73
N LEU A 63 26.49 -4.16 -22.89
CA LEU A 63 27.14 -3.94 -24.17
C LEU A 63 28.43 -4.77 -24.23
N ILE A 64 28.58 -5.57 -25.28
CA ILE A 64 29.66 -6.52 -25.47
C ILE A 64 30.51 -6.05 -26.64
N PHE A 65 31.77 -5.77 -26.38
CA PHE A 65 32.74 -5.28 -27.36
C PHE A 65 33.54 -6.47 -27.90
N LEU A 66 33.39 -6.76 -29.19
CA LEU A 66 34.07 -7.85 -29.86
C LEU A 66 35.26 -7.34 -30.67
N GLY A 67 36.35 -8.09 -30.62
CA GLY A 67 37.60 -7.82 -31.29
C GLY A 67 37.80 -8.68 -32.52
N TYR A 68 39.05 -8.92 -32.91
CA TYR A 68 39.41 -9.82 -34.01
C TYR A 68 38.80 -11.22 -33.82
N GLY A 69 38.22 -11.77 -34.89
CA GLY A 69 37.58 -13.10 -34.86
C GLY A 69 36.30 -13.17 -34.01
N ASP A 70 35.66 -12.02 -33.76
CA ASP A 70 34.46 -11.86 -32.92
C ASP A 70 34.66 -12.28 -31.46
N MET A 71 35.91 -12.27 -30.99
CA MET A 71 36.25 -12.59 -29.61
C MET A 71 35.92 -11.42 -28.68
N PRO A 72 35.16 -11.61 -27.59
CA PRO A 72 34.88 -10.53 -26.64
C PRO A 72 36.18 -10.06 -25.97
N PHE A 73 36.41 -8.74 -25.97
CA PHE A 73 37.54 -8.13 -25.27
C PHE A 73 37.12 -7.21 -24.12
N ALA A 74 35.88 -6.71 -24.16
CA ALA A 74 35.31 -5.93 -23.06
C ALA A 74 33.79 -6.11 -22.94
N ARG A 75 33.26 -5.90 -21.73
CA ARG A 75 31.83 -5.86 -21.42
C ARG A 75 31.53 -4.63 -20.57
N LEU A 76 30.49 -3.89 -20.92
CA LEU A 76 29.92 -2.83 -20.10
C LEU A 76 28.56 -3.31 -19.61
N ALA A 77 28.40 -3.56 -18.32
CA ALA A 77 27.10 -3.80 -17.71
C ALA A 77 26.52 -2.49 -17.19
N VAL A 78 25.24 -2.25 -17.48
CA VAL A 78 24.43 -1.23 -16.82
C VAL A 78 23.75 -1.90 -15.64
N ASP A 79 24.25 -1.59 -14.44
CA ASP A 79 23.72 -2.15 -13.20
C ASP A 79 22.77 -1.14 -12.56
N HIS A 80 21.48 -1.28 -12.86
CA HIS A 80 20.43 -0.39 -12.37
C HIS A 80 20.24 -0.54 -10.87
N GLU A 81 20.36 -1.77 -10.36
CA GLU A 81 20.24 -2.05 -8.94
C GLU A 81 21.30 -1.34 -8.10
N ALA A 82 22.57 -1.42 -8.51
CA ALA A 82 23.65 -0.74 -7.80
C ALA A 82 23.94 0.67 -8.34
N ARG A 83 23.16 1.16 -9.32
CA ARG A 83 23.30 2.47 -9.97
C ARG A 83 24.72 2.76 -10.46
N GLN A 84 25.29 1.77 -11.13
CA GLN A 84 26.68 1.82 -11.61
C GLN A 84 26.85 1.16 -12.97
N LEU A 85 27.83 1.65 -13.72
CA LEU A 85 28.35 1.02 -14.91
C LEU A 85 29.55 0.17 -14.53
N VAL A 86 29.56 -1.10 -14.94
CA VAL A 86 30.69 -2.00 -14.71
C VAL A 86 31.35 -2.34 -16.04
N LEU A 87 32.49 -1.70 -16.32
CA LEU A 87 33.32 -1.97 -17.49
C LEU A 87 34.40 -2.99 -17.14
N ASP A 88 34.35 -4.17 -17.74
CA ASP A 88 35.36 -5.22 -17.61
C ASP A 88 36.09 -5.43 -18.93
N ILE A 89 37.38 -5.11 -18.97
CA ILE A 89 38.25 -5.27 -20.15
C ILE A 89 39.17 -6.45 -19.89
N THR A 90 39.03 -7.52 -20.66
CA THR A 90 39.70 -8.81 -20.39
C THR A 90 40.82 -9.14 -21.35
N ASN A 91 40.95 -8.41 -22.47
CA ASN A 91 41.98 -8.67 -23.47
C ASN A 91 42.75 -7.38 -23.85
N ALA A 92 44.07 -7.44 -23.70
CA ALA A 92 44.99 -6.34 -24.00
C ALA A 92 45.22 -6.12 -25.51
N THR A 93 44.78 -7.07 -26.35
CA THR A 93 44.85 -7.01 -27.81
C THR A 93 43.48 -7.24 -28.43
N PRO A 94 42.55 -6.26 -28.34
CA PRO A 94 41.24 -6.35 -28.98
C PRO A 94 41.32 -6.70 -30.46
N HIS A 95 42.22 -6.07 -31.22
CA HIS A 95 42.37 -6.32 -32.64
C HIS A 95 43.79 -5.99 -33.13
N SER A 96 44.56 -7.01 -33.49
CA SER A 96 45.98 -6.91 -33.86
C SER A 96 46.25 -5.97 -35.06
N TYR A 97 45.35 -5.90 -36.05
CA TYR A 97 45.47 -4.96 -37.18
C TYR A 97 45.20 -3.48 -36.83
N PHE A 98 44.76 -3.18 -35.60
CA PHE A 98 44.62 -1.81 -35.07
C PHE A 98 45.73 -1.50 -34.07
N ALA A 99 46.98 -1.81 -34.43
CA ALA A 99 48.13 -1.65 -33.55
C ALA A 99 48.24 -0.22 -33.02
N ASN A 100 48.24 -0.08 -31.69
CA ASN A 100 48.30 1.18 -30.93
C ASN A 100 47.29 2.26 -31.37
N THR A 101 46.23 1.86 -32.06
CA THR A 101 45.22 2.75 -32.63
C THR A 101 43.90 2.53 -31.89
N LEU A 102 43.13 3.60 -31.69
CA LEU A 102 41.83 3.53 -31.04
C LEU A 102 40.93 2.52 -31.75
N TYR A 103 40.45 1.53 -31.00
CA TYR A 103 39.57 0.48 -31.51
C TYR A 103 38.16 0.62 -30.95
N ALA A 104 38.03 0.96 -29.67
CA ALA A 104 36.76 1.31 -29.06
C ALA A 104 36.95 2.37 -27.97
N SER A 105 35.89 3.06 -27.60
CA SER A 105 35.88 3.88 -26.39
C SER A 105 34.50 3.97 -25.76
N ILE A 106 34.51 4.26 -24.47
CA ILE A 106 33.32 4.58 -23.69
C ILE A 106 33.58 5.92 -23.03
N THR A 107 32.66 6.85 -23.21
CA THR A 107 32.62 8.13 -22.49
C THR A 107 31.30 8.22 -21.75
N VAL A 108 31.35 8.56 -20.47
CA VAL A 108 30.16 8.79 -19.65
C VAL A 108 30.03 10.28 -19.44
N LEU A 109 28.85 10.80 -19.76
CA LEU A 109 28.49 12.20 -19.58
C LEU A 109 27.35 12.30 -18.56
N THR A 110 27.32 13.36 -17.75
CA THR A 110 26.14 13.69 -16.94
C THR A 110 24.95 14.07 -17.83
N ALA A 111 23.79 14.26 -17.21
CA ALA A 111 22.61 14.78 -17.90
C ALA A 111 22.82 16.16 -18.56
N SER A 112 23.70 17.01 -17.99
CA SER A 112 24.06 18.32 -18.57
C SER A 112 25.13 18.24 -19.67
N GLY A 113 25.66 17.04 -19.94
CA GLY A 113 26.71 16.80 -20.94
C GLY A 113 28.14 16.92 -20.41
N GLU A 114 28.35 17.07 -19.10
CA GLU A 114 29.69 17.09 -18.51
C GLU A 114 30.33 15.71 -18.54
N LYS A 115 31.58 15.61 -19.01
CA LYS A 115 32.30 14.34 -19.07
C LYS A 115 32.85 13.93 -17.69
N VAL A 116 32.30 12.84 -17.14
CA VAL A 116 32.73 12.28 -15.85
C VAL A 116 33.67 11.10 -15.97
N PHE A 117 33.66 10.40 -17.12
CA PHE A 117 34.56 9.27 -17.36
C PHE A 117 34.86 9.10 -18.84
N GLU A 118 36.07 8.66 -19.16
CA GLU A 118 36.47 8.24 -20.50
C GLU A 118 37.42 7.04 -20.41
N ARG A 119 37.16 6.03 -21.23
CA ARG A 119 38.07 4.91 -21.44
C ARG A 119 38.27 4.69 -22.93
N LYS A 120 39.52 4.88 -23.38
CA LYS A 120 39.98 4.51 -24.72
C LYS A 120 40.56 3.11 -24.69
N MET A 121 40.21 2.31 -25.68
CA MET A 121 40.64 0.92 -25.84
C MET A 121 41.28 0.78 -27.22
N ASN A 122 42.61 0.69 -27.25
CA ASN A 122 43.37 0.53 -28.49
C ASN A 122 43.37 -0.93 -28.97
N GLY A 123 43.59 -1.17 -30.25
CA GLY A 123 43.60 -2.53 -30.82
C GLY A 123 44.72 -3.42 -30.29
N THR A 124 45.81 -2.83 -29.81
CA THR A 124 46.87 -3.49 -29.03
C THR A 124 47.27 -2.61 -27.84
N ASN A 125 47.92 -3.20 -26.84
CA ASN A 125 48.35 -2.50 -25.62
C ASN A 125 47.18 -1.82 -24.87
N CYS A 126 45.99 -2.43 -24.93
CA CYS A 126 44.83 -2.00 -24.17
C CYS A 126 45.02 -2.36 -22.68
N ALA A 127 44.76 -1.41 -21.79
CA ALA A 127 44.77 -1.68 -20.36
C ALA A 127 43.56 -2.55 -19.98
N THR A 128 43.81 -3.68 -19.35
CA THR A 128 42.78 -4.61 -18.85
C THR A 128 42.39 -4.27 -17.42
N GLY A 129 41.26 -4.82 -16.98
CA GLY A 129 40.76 -4.69 -15.61
C GLY A 129 39.29 -4.30 -15.55
N LYS A 130 38.74 -4.40 -14.34
CA LYS A 130 37.38 -3.98 -14.01
C LYS A 130 37.37 -2.54 -13.51
N ILE A 131 36.47 -1.74 -14.04
CA ILE A 131 36.26 -0.34 -13.71
C ILE A 131 34.77 -0.16 -13.38
N VAL A 132 34.49 0.54 -12.28
CA VAL A 132 33.13 0.85 -11.84
C VAL A 132 32.94 2.36 -11.89
N VAL A 133 31.85 2.80 -12.51
CA VAL A 133 31.50 4.22 -12.64
C VAL A 133 30.05 4.42 -12.17
N PRO A 134 29.80 5.14 -11.08
CA PRO A 134 28.43 5.42 -10.66
C PRO A 134 27.72 6.30 -11.69
N PHE A 135 26.39 6.19 -11.80
CA PHE A 135 25.58 7.06 -12.66
C PHE A 135 24.33 7.57 -11.93
N SER A 136 23.70 8.59 -12.53
CA SER A 136 22.36 9.05 -12.15
C SER A 136 21.48 9.13 -13.38
N ASP A 137 20.18 9.37 -13.18
CA ASP A 137 19.22 9.39 -14.29
C ASP A 137 19.63 10.38 -15.37
N HIS A 138 19.37 9.98 -16.60
CA HIS A 138 19.65 10.73 -17.82
C HIS A 138 21.14 11.01 -18.08
N TYR A 139 22.05 10.29 -17.41
CA TYR A 139 23.45 10.23 -17.84
C TYR A 139 23.52 9.66 -19.26
N HIS A 140 24.53 10.07 -20.03
CA HIS A 140 24.72 9.63 -21.40
C HIS A 140 25.95 8.73 -21.54
N LEU A 141 25.82 7.71 -22.38
CA LEU A 141 26.92 6.87 -22.84
C LEU A 141 27.24 7.25 -24.27
N TYR A 142 28.44 7.78 -24.49
CA TYR A 142 28.96 7.99 -25.83
C TYR A 142 30.00 6.92 -26.15
N LEU A 143 29.65 6.07 -27.10
CA LEU A 143 30.40 4.88 -27.48
C LEU A 143 31.05 5.07 -28.84
N TYR A 144 32.24 4.51 -28.98
CA TYR A 144 32.91 4.33 -30.26
C TYR A 144 33.30 2.88 -30.45
N HIS A 145 33.11 2.35 -31.65
CA HIS A 145 33.71 1.11 -32.12
C HIS A 145 34.18 1.28 -33.56
N ALA A 146 35.44 0.95 -33.84
CA ALA A 146 36.03 1.06 -35.17
C ALA A 146 35.32 0.17 -36.19
N GLU A 147 34.79 -0.97 -35.71
CA GLU A 147 33.99 -1.93 -36.45
C GLU A 147 32.61 -2.10 -35.79
N PRO A 148 31.61 -1.27 -36.08
CA PRO A 148 30.37 -1.20 -35.28
C PRO A 148 29.54 -2.49 -35.29
N GLY A 149 29.67 -3.32 -36.33
CA GLY A 149 29.06 -4.65 -36.35
C GLY A 149 29.57 -5.62 -35.27
N ARG A 150 30.68 -5.28 -34.60
CA ARG A 150 31.29 -6.02 -33.48
C ARG A 150 30.93 -5.46 -32.10
N LEU A 151 30.05 -4.46 -32.02
CA LEU A 151 29.38 -4.09 -30.78
C LEU A 151 28.05 -4.85 -30.70
N LYS A 152 27.79 -5.55 -29.58
CA LYS A 152 26.56 -6.33 -29.35
C LYS A 152 25.90 -5.90 -28.05
N ALA A 153 24.61 -6.18 -27.92
CA ALA A 153 23.85 -5.98 -26.69
C ALA A 153 23.38 -7.31 -26.09
N SER A 154 23.15 -7.30 -24.79
CA SER A 154 22.47 -8.37 -24.05
C SER A 154 21.40 -7.74 -23.14
N PRO A 155 20.17 -8.28 -23.09
CA PRO A 155 19.72 -9.43 -23.86
C PRO A 155 19.63 -9.17 -25.38
N GLY A 156 19.94 -10.19 -26.18
CA GLY A 156 20.11 -10.04 -27.63
C GLY A 156 18.81 -9.85 -28.43
N TYR A 157 17.65 -9.98 -27.78
CA TYR A 157 16.35 -9.67 -28.38
C TYR A 157 16.00 -8.17 -28.33
N LEU A 158 16.77 -7.36 -27.59
CA LEU A 158 16.61 -5.90 -27.57
C LEU A 158 17.49 -5.25 -28.66
N THR A 159 16.96 -4.19 -29.27
CA THR A 159 17.67 -3.47 -30.33
C THR A 159 18.37 -2.25 -29.75
N LEU A 160 19.51 -2.48 -29.08
CA LEU A 160 20.25 -1.43 -28.33
C LEU A 160 21.56 -0.96 -29.00
N VAL A 161 21.95 -1.54 -30.13
CA VAL A 161 23.20 -1.19 -30.82
C VAL A 161 22.95 -0.92 -32.29
N SER A 162 23.55 0.16 -32.80
CA SER A 162 23.41 0.54 -34.21
C SER A 162 24.60 0.07 -35.06
N SER A 163 24.48 0.22 -36.37
CA SER A 163 25.56 -0.03 -37.34
C SER A 163 26.55 1.14 -37.48
N THR A 164 26.44 2.20 -36.67
CA THR A 164 27.31 3.38 -36.74
C THR A 164 28.48 3.27 -35.77
N LYS A 165 29.65 3.81 -36.18
CA LYS A 165 30.88 3.80 -35.36
C LYS A 165 30.70 4.52 -34.04
N TYR A 166 29.96 5.63 -34.04
CA TYR A 166 29.67 6.43 -32.87
C TYR A 166 28.21 6.25 -32.50
N GLN A 167 27.95 6.02 -31.22
CA GLN A 167 26.61 5.76 -30.68
C GLN A 167 26.44 6.58 -29.41
N LEU A 168 25.28 7.22 -29.29
CA LEU A 168 24.90 7.96 -28.08
C LEU A 168 23.68 7.25 -27.49
N LEU A 169 23.78 6.91 -26.22
CA LEU A 169 22.70 6.36 -25.43
C LEU A 169 22.47 7.22 -24.19
N ARG A 170 21.27 7.16 -23.62
CA ARG A 170 20.89 7.75 -22.35
C ARG A 170 20.45 6.64 -21.40
N LEU A 171 20.83 6.77 -20.14
CA LEU A 171 20.46 5.89 -19.05
C LEU A 171 19.14 6.40 -18.47
N ASP A 172 18.04 5.73 -18.78
CA ASP A 172 16.71 6.04 -18.23
C ASP A 172 16.35 4.98 -17.15
N SER A 173 15.31 5.25 -16.36
CA SER A 173 14.82 4.34 -15.32
C SER A 173 14.38 2.98 -15.85
N GLU A 174 13.83 2.97 -17.06
CA GLU A 174 13.28 1.81 -17.74
C GLU A 174 14.36 1.02 -18.50
N GLY A 175 15.51 1.63 -18.76
CA GLY A 175 16.60 1.01 -19.53
C GLY A 175 17.40 2.00 -20.37
N LEU A 176 18.09 1.50 -21.39
CA LEU A 176 18.91 2.27 -22.30
C LEU A 176 18.10 2.85 -23.47
N TYR A 177 18.05 4.19 -23.57
CA TYR A 177 17.55 4.87 -24.77
C TYR A 177 18.69 5.15 -25.76
N HIS A 178 18.59 4.66 -26.98
CA HIS A 178 19.56 4.90 -28.06
C HIS A 178 19.03 5.93 -29.06
N PHE A 179 19.65 7.11 -29.12
CA PHE A 179 19.17 8.26 -29.90
C PHE A 179 18.97 8.01 -31.40
N SER A 180 19.90 7.29 -32.06
CA SER A 180 19.77 7.02 -33.51
C SER A 180 18.79 5.89 -33.86
N LEU A 181 18.57 4.95 -32.94
CA LEU A 181 17.62 3.86 -33.12
C LEU A 181 16.22 4.29 -32.74
N ASN A 182 16.13 5.25 -31.80
CA ASN A 182 14.88 5.72 -31.22
C ASN A 182 14.05 4.54 -30.70
N ASN A 183 14.69 3.63 -29.98
CA ASN A 183 14.01 2.54 -29.27
C ASN A 183 13.15 3.12 -28.13
N ASP A 184 12.31 2.25 -27.57
CA ASP A 184 11.41 2.58 -26.49
C ASP A 184 11.83 1.78 -25.25
N PRO A 185 12.54 2.40 -24.29
CA PRO A 185 12.97 1.73 -23.06
C PRO A 185 11.82 1.13 -22.26
N ALA A 186 10.63 1.74 -22.27
CA ALA A 186 9.48 1.20 -21.56
C ALA A 186 8.97 -0.10 -22.22
N ALA A 187 8.94 -0.13 -23.55
CA ALA A 187 8.61 -1.35 -24.30
C ALA A 187 9.69 -2.43 -24.15
N ASP A 188 10.97 -2.04 -24.13
CA ASP A 188 12.09 -2.93 -23.89
C ASP A 188 12.02 -3.57 -22.49
N LEU A 189 11.73 -2.78 -21.45
CA LEU A 189 11.49 -3.27 -20.08
C LEU A 189 10.32 -4.25 -20.01
N GLN A 190 9.21 -3.94 -20.69
CA GLN A 190 8.06 -4.84 -20.78
C GLN A 190 8.42 -6.17 -21.46
N ALA A 191 9.24 -6.13 -22.53
CA ALA A 191 9.73 -7.34 -23.20
C ALA A 191 10.62 -8.17 -22.26
N MET A 192 11.51 -7.53 -21.49
CA MET A 192 12.33 -8.19 -20.48
C MET A 192 11.48 -8.83 -19.38
N PHE A 193 10.47 -8.12 -18.88
CA PHE A 193 9.52 -8.64 -17.89
C PHE A 193 8.84 -9.90 -18.41
N THR A 194 8.28 -9.83 -19.62
CA THR A 194 7.54 -10.93 -20.24
C THR A 194 8.42 -12.16 -20.46
N HIS A 195 9.63 -11.97 -21.00
CA HIS A 195 10.57 -13.07 -21.20
C HIS A 195 10.92 -13.76 -19.87
N ARG A 196 11.06 -13.00 -18.78
CA ARG A 196 11.38 -13.56 -17.47
C ARG A 196 10.19 -14.28 -16.84
N ALA A 197 8.99 -13.71 -16.95
CA ALA A 197 7.76 -14.37 -16.55
C ALA A 197 7.63 -15.75 -17.22
N ASP A 198 7.85 -15.82 -18.53
CA ASP A 198 7.78 -17.09 -19.27
C ASP A 198 8.88 -18.08 -18.87
N ALA A 199 10.09 -17.60 -18.57
CA ALA A 199 11.16 -18.45 -18.05
C ALA A 199 10.81 -19.06 -16.67
N ILE A 200 10.10 -18.32 -15.81
CA ILE A 200 9.61 -18.83 -14.53
C ILE A 200 8.52 -19.89 -14.78
N ARG A 201 7.55 -19.62 -15.67
CA ARG A 201 6.49 -20.58 -16.03
C ARG A 201 7.03 -21.88 -16.59
N ALA A 202 8.11 -21.81 -17.37
CA ALA A 202 8.79 -22.98 -17.92
C ALA A 202 9.53 -23.84 -16.87
N CYS A 203 9.66 -23.36 -15.63
CA CYS A 203 10.39 -24.05 -14.57
C CYS A 203 9.47 -24.42 -13.38
N PRO A 204 8.98 -25.67 -13.29
CA PRO A 204 8.08 -26.11 -12.21
C PRO A 204 8.62 -25.87 -10.79
N LEU A 205 9.94 -26.00 -10.61
CA LEU A 205 10.60 -25.76 -9.31
C LEU A 205 10.54 -24.29 -8.88
N LEU A 206 10.57 -23.35 -9.82
CA LEU A 206 10.41 -21.93 -9.53
C LEU A 206 8.93 -21.57 -9.32
N MET A 207 8.04 -22.18 -10.10
CA MET A 207 6.59 -22.00 -9.92
C MET A 207 6.12 -22.41 -8.52
N ALA A 208 6.61 -23.53 -8.02
CA ALA A 208 6.28 -24.06 -6.69
C ALA A 208 6.81 -23.21 -5.52
N GLN A 209 7.70 -22.24 -5.78
CA GLN A 209 8.25 -21.37 -4.74
C GLN A 209 7.50 -20.02 -4.72
N PRO A 210 6.66 -19.75 -3.70
CA PRO A 210 5.82 -18.54 -3.66
C PRO A 210 6.62 -17.24 -3.56
N TYR A 211 7.85 -17.31 -3.04
CA TYR A 211 8.74 -16.15 -2.82
C TYR A 211 10.12 -16.38 -3.47
N ALA A 212 10.18 -17.00 -4.66
CA ALA A 212 11.44 -17.17 -5.38
C ALA A 212 12.06 -15.81 -5.72
N ALA A 213 13.39 -15.74 -5.77
CA ALA A 213 14.10 -14.48 -6.01
C ALA A 213 13.70 -13.85 -7.36
N CYS A 214 13.54 -14.67 -8.40
CA CYS A 214 13.08 -14.22 -9.71
C CYS A 214 11.64 -13.65 -9.72
N LYS A 215 10.77 -14.08 -8.80
CA LYS A 215 9.44 -13.49 -8.64
C LYS A 215 9.53 -12.10 -8.00
N ASN A 216 10.42 -11.95 -7.01
CA ASN A 216 10.71 -10.63 -6.43
C ASN A 216 11.33 -9.68 -7.46
N ASP A 217 12.19 -10.19 -8.34
CA ASP A 217 12.78 -9.41 -9.42
C ASP A 217 11.70 -8.85 -10.35
N LEU A 218 10.71 -9.66 -10.75
CA LEU A 218 9.56 -9.19 -11.53
C LEU A 218 8.75 -8.12 -10.79
N TRP A 219 8.52 -8.31 -9.49
CA TRP A 219 7.82 -7.32 -8.67
C TRP A 219 8.54 -5.97 -8.65
N LEU A 220 9.86 -5.97 -8.51
CA LEU A 220 10.68 -4.75 -8.49
C LEU A 220 10.68 -4.05 -9.86
N MET A 221 10.72 -4.81 -10.96
CA MET A 221 10.62 -4.23 -12.31
C MET A 221 9.33 -3.45 -12.55
N LEU A 222 8.20 -3.86 -11.94
CA LEU A 222 6.92 -3.14 -12.08
C LEU A 222 6.95 -1.71 -11.53
N SER A 223 7.89 -1.37 -10.66
CA SER A 223 8.03 0.00 -10.13
C SER A 223 8.46 1.02 -11.19
N HIS A 224 9.05 0.54 -12.29
CA HIS A 224 9.50 1.35 -13.43
C HIS A 224 8.54 1.29 -14.63
N ILE A 225 7.36 0.67 -14.47
CA ILE A 225 6.36 0.57 -15.53
C ILE A 225 5.21 1.51 -15.22
N GLU A 226 4.86 2.37 -16.17
CA GLU A 226 3.74 3.31 -16.00
C GLU A 226 2.36 2.65 -16.17
N GLU A 227 1.32 3.32 -15.65
CA GLU A 227 -0.07 2.95 -15.93
C GLU A 227 -0.48 3.32 -17.35
N PRO A 228 -1.36 2.54 -18.01
CA PRO A 228 -2.11 1.38 -17.49
C PRO A 228 -1.37 0.04 -17.61
N THR A 229 -0.17 0.02 -18.21
CA THR A 229 0.58 -1.20 -18.53
C THR A 229 0.97 -1.97 -17.27
N ARG A 230 1.36 -1.27 -16.20
CA ARG A 230 1.72 -1.87 -14.91
C ARG A 230 0.58 -2.73 -14.35
N SER A 231 -0.63 -2.17 -14.26
CA SER A 231 -1.81 -2.91 -13.76
C SER A 231 -2.20 -4.09 -14.64
N ALA A 232 -2.00 -3.98 -15.97
CA ALA A 232 -2.22 -5.10 -16.88
C ALA A 232 -1.22 -6.24 -16.61
N LEU A 233 0.08 -5.95 -16.55
CA LEU A 233 1.11 -6.94 -16.28
C LEU A 233 0.95 -7.60 -14.90
N MET A 234 0.60 -6.82 -13.87
CA MET A 234 0.31 -7.34 -12.54
C MET A 234 -0.81 -8.38 -12.57
N ARG A 235 -1.90 -8.09 -13.30
CA ARG A 235 -3.04 -8.98 -13.43
C ARG A 235 -2.69 -10.24 -14.22
N ASP A 236 -1.99 -10.08 -15.34
CA ASP A 236 -1.68 -11.16 -16.28
C ASP A 236 -0.55 -12.07 -15.79
N SER A 237 0.21 -11.63 -14.78
CA SER A 237 1.38 -12.36 -14.25
C SER A 237 1.26 -12.71 -12.77
N VAL A 238 0.05 -12.72 -12.21
CA VAL A 238 -0.21 -13.06 -10.80
C VAL A 238 0.38 -14.42 -10.38
N ASP A 239 0.50 -15.36 -11.33
CA ASP A 239 1.06 -16.70 -11.13
C ASP A 239 2.59 -16.72 -10.88
N VAL A 240 3.30 -15.72 -11.42
CA VAL A 240 4.75 -15.58 -11.34
C VAL A 240 5.21 -14.39 -10.51
N LEU A 241 4.30 -13.67 -9.88
CA LEU A 241 4.62 -12.66 -8.87
C LEU A 241 4.67 -13.28 -7.47
N PRO A 242 5.30 -12.61 -6.49
CA PRO A 242 5.30 -13.09 -5.11
C PRO A 242 3.85 -13.19 -4.60
N ALA A 243 3.54 -14.25 -3.84
CA ALA A 243 2.18 -14.54 -3.40
C ALA A 243 1.55 -13.41 -2.57
N ASP A 244 2.38 -12.66 -1.84
CA ASP A 244 1.96 -11.53 -1.03
C ASP A 244 3.02 -10.41 -1.09
N ASN A 245 2.58 -9.20 -1.41
CA ASN A 245 3.41 -8.00 -1.48
C ASN A 245 2.82 -6.83 -0.68
N SER A 246 1.75 -7.08 0.09
CA SER A 246 1.10 -6.05 0.90
C SER A 246 1.99 -5.63 2.07
N GLU A 247 1.82 -4.39 2.51
CA GLU A 247 2.47 -3.93 3.73
C GLU A 247 1.98 -4.77 4.93
N PRO A 248 2.87 -5.18 5.84
CA PRO A 248 2.46 -5.97 6.99
C PRO A 248 1.51 -5.14 7.86
N GLY A 249 0.37 -5.74 8.20
CA GLY A 249 -0.58 -5.14 9.14
C GLY A 249 -0.01 -5.01 10.55
N GLU A 250 -0.67 -4.22 11.40
CA GLU A 250 -0.22 -3.91 12.76
C GLU A 250 -0.03 -5.15 13.65
N GLY A 251 -0.71 -6.26 13.36
CA GLY A 251 -0.60 -7.53 14.11
C GLY A 251 0.39 -8.55 13.54
N ILE A 252 1.13 -8.22 12.47
CA ILE A 252 2.07 -9.14 11.81
C ILE A 252 3.44 -9.13 12.50
N GLY A 253 4.00 -10.31 12.79
CA GLY A 253 5.35 -10.48 13.31
C GLY A 253 5.49 -11.52 14.44
N LYS A 254 6.39 -11.26 15.41
CA LYS A 254 6.73 -12.12 16.55
C LYS A 254 5.55 -12.39 17.48
N GLY A 255 4.68 -11.40 17.66
CA GLY A 255 3.57 -11.48 18.60
C GLY A 255 2.90 -10.14 18.84
N VAL A 256 1.79 -10.18 19.57
CA VAL A 256 1.04 -9.00 20.01
C VAL A 256 0.70 -9.14 21.48
N THR A 257 1.01 -8.12 22.28
CA THR A 257 0.64 -8.05 23.69
C THR A 257 -0.43 -6.98 23.89
N LEU A 258 -1.50 -7.33 24.61
CA LEU A 258 -2.61 -6.44 24.93
C LEU A 258 -2.74 -6.32 26.45
N GLN A 259 -2.98 -5.10 26.92
CA GLN A 259 -3.38 -4.82 28.28
C GLN A 259 -4.80 -4.29 28.27
N LEU A 260 -5.73 -5.08 28.82
CA LEU A 260 -7.11 -4.66 29.02
C LEU A 260 -7.21 -3.94 30.36
N ARG A 261 -7.64 -2.68 30.31
CA ARG A 261 -7.63 -1.77 31.46
C ARG A 261 -9.01 -1.26 31.79
N GLY A 262 -9.26 -1.21 33.09
CA GLY A 262 -10.50 -0.78 33.68
C GLY A 262 -10.42 0.60 34.34
N GLN A 263 -11.24 0.84 35.36
CA GLN A 263 -11.26 2.11 36.08
C GLN A 263 -9.88 2.45 36.69
N GLY A 264 -9.45 3.70 36.52
CA GLY A 264 -8.15 4.16 37.00
C GLY A 264 -6.97 3.55 36.23
N ASP A 265 -7.22 3.09 35.00
CA ASP A 265 -6.25 2.47 34.09
C ASP A 265 -5.55 1.24 34.67
N ARG A 266 -6.22 0.59 35.63
CA ARG A 266 -5.77 -0.68 36.19
C ARG A 266 -5.95 -1.78 35.15
N THR A 267 -4.85 -2.46 34.81
CA THR A 267 -4.91 -3.68 34.02
C THR A 267 -5.62 -4.77 34.82
N PHE A 268 -6.68 -5.35 34.25
CA PHE A 268 -7.40 -6.50 34.84
C PHE A 268 -7.16 -7.78 34.03
N CYS A 269 -6.74 -7.68 32.77
CA CYS A 269 -6.37 -8.83 31.94
C CYS A 269 -5.21 -8.47 31.01
N GLN A 270 -4.25 -9.39 30.86
CA GLN A 270 -3.18 -9.32 29.86
C GLN A 270 -3.36 -10.46 28.85
N LEU A 271 -3.25 -10.13 27.56
CA LEU A 271 -3.24 -11.11 26.48
C LEU A 271 -1.88 -11.06 25.79
N ALA A 272 -1.24 -12.20 25.58
CA ALA A 272 0.02 -12.28 24.87
C ALA A 272 -0.07 -13.37 23.79
N TYR A 273 -0.17 -12.95 22.53
CA TYR A 273 -0.07 -13.84 21.39
C TYR A 273 1.40 -14.02 21.00
N ASP A 274 1.89 -15.26 21.09
CA ASP A 274 3.20 -15.68 20.60
C ASP A 274 3.02 -16.39 19.24
N ASN A 275 3.42 -15.71 18.17
CA ASN A 275 3.29 -16.23 16.81
C ASN A 275 4.28 -17.39 16.54
N ARG A 276 5.42 -17.44 17.23
CA ARG A 276 6.39 -18.54 17.07
C ARG A 276 5.86 -19.84 17.67
N GLN A 277 5.21 -19.73 18.81
CA GLN A 277 4.67 -20.87 19.55
C GLN A 277 3.20 -21.15 19.18
N GLN A 278 2.59 -20.28 18.38
CA GLN A 278 1.20 -20.37 17.92
C GLN A 278 0.26 -20.55 19.12
N ARG A 279 0.41 -19.69 20.13
CA ARG A 279 -0.44 -19.70 21.33
C ARG A 279 -0.69 -18.32 21.88
N MET A 280 -1.84 -18.15 22.52
CA MET A 280 -2.21 -16.96 23.26
C MET A 280 -2.29 -17.29 24.76
N THR A 281 -1.58 -16.52 25.58
CA THR A 281 -1.70 -16.56 27.04
C THR A 281 -2.69 -15.49 27.48
N ILE A 282 -3.59 -15.85 28.41
CA ILE A 282 -4.61 -14.97 28.97
C ILE A 282 -4.43 -14.92 30.48
N GLU A 283 -3.93 -13.81 31.01
CA GLU A 283 -3.67 -13.64 32.43
C GLU A 283 -4.69 -12.65 33.04
N THR A 284 -5.60 -13.15 33.87
CA THR A 284 -6.49 -12.33 34.69
C THR A 284 -5.76 -11.89 35.94
N LEU A 285 -5.78 -10.59 36.24
CA LEU A 285 -5.26 -10.04 37.48
C LEU A 285 -6.40 -9.92 38.51
N ALA A 286 -6.12 -10.30 39.76
CA ALA A 286 -7.10 -10.20 40.84
C ALA A 286 -7.64 -8.76 40.96
N GLY A 287 -8.95 -8.57 41.09
CA GLY A 287 -9.58 -7.26 41.21
C GLY A 287 -10.90 -7.11 40.45
N GLN A 288 -11.47 -5.90 40.51
CA GLN A 288 -12.63 -5.50 39.70
C GLN A 288 -12.13 -4.71 38.48
N PRO A 289 -12.63 -4.99 37.25
CA PRO A 289 -12.34 -4.16 36.09
C PRO A 289 -12.85 -2.71 36.28
N HIS A 290 -14.12 -2.52 36.61
CA HIS A 290 -14.72 -1.19 36.79
C HIS A 290 -15.83 -1.20 37.86
N PRO A 291 -15.52 -0.85 39.13
CA PRO A 291 -16.43 -0.93 40.29
C PRO A 291 -17.85 -0.34 40.13
N TYR A 292 -18.05 0.65 39.26
CA TYR A 292 -19.36 1.28 39.01
C TYR A 292 -20.06 0.80 37.74
N TYR A 293 -19.52 -0.18 37.03
CA TYR A 293 -20.01 -0.62 35.72
C TYR A 293 -20.69 -1.99 35.86
N THR A 294 -22.02 -2.01 35.78
CA THR A 294 -22.84 -3.19 36.11
C THR A 294 -23.10 -4.14 34.95
N ALA A 295 -22.58 -3.82 33.76
CA ALA A 295 -22.74 -4.62 32.56
C ALA A 295 -21.42 -5.30 32.17
N THR A 296 -21.49 -6.12 31.11
CA THR A 296 -20.33 -6.68 30.43
C THR A 296 -19.35 -5.59 30.07
N TYR A 297 -18.14 -5.67 30.61
CA TYR A 297 -17.08 -4.71 30.36
C TYR A 297 -16.14 -5.19 29.24
N SER A 298 -15.87 -6.48 29.17
CA SER A 298 -15.05 -7.07 28.11
C SER A 298 -15.38 -8.54 27.88
N THR A 299 -15.28 -9.00 26.63
CA THR A 299 -15.33 -10.41 26.28
C THR A 299 -14.20 -10.78 25.34
N LEU A 300 -13.69 -12.00 25.48
CA LEU A 300 -12.71 -12.59 24.61
C LEU A 300 -13.24 -13.94 24.14
N THR A 301 -13.28 -14.16 22.83
CA THR A 301 -13.71 -15.42 22.23
C THR A 301 -12.68 -15.86 21.21
N VAL A 302 -12.34 -17.14 21.21
CA VAL A 302 -11.53 -17.76 20.15
C VAL A 302 -12.40 -18.79 19.43
N LYS A 303 -12.40 -18.74 18.10
CA LYS A 303 -13.18 -19.64 17.25
C LYS A 303 -12.30 -20.38 16.26
N GLU A 304 -12.66 -21.61 15.97
CA GLU A 304 -12.17 -22.35 14.82
C GLU A 304 -12.62 -21.70 13.50
N GLU A 305 -12.02 -22.11 12.39
CA GLU A 305 -12.43 -21.67 11.05
C GLU A 305 -13.90 -22.03 10.76
N SER A 306 -14.41 -23.12 11.34
CA SER A 306 -15.81 -23.56 11.26
C SER A 306 -16.80 -22.63 11.99
N GLY A 307 -16.30 -21.72 12.83
CA GLY A 307 -17.09 -20.88 13.72
C GLY A 307 -17.35 -21.48 15.11
N GLU A 308 -16.88 -22.70 15.38
CA GLU A 308 -16.96 -23.32 16.70
C GLU A 308 -16.14 -22.55 17.74
N VAL A 309 -16.75 -22.24 18.89
CA VAL A 309 -16.07 -21.54 20.00
C VAL A 309 -15.23 -22.52 20.80
N ILE A 310 -13.92 -22.33 20.80
CA ILE A 310 -12.97 -23.18 21.54
C ILE A 310 -12.54 -22.56 22.88
N TYR A 311 -12.68 -21.24 23.01
CA TYR A 311 -12.41 -20.52 24.24
C TYR A 311 -13.31 -19.31 24.34
N SER A 312 -13.82 -19.04 25.55
CA SER A 312 -14.51 -17.78 25.84
C SER A 312 -14.25 -17.33 27.27
N ARG A 313 -14.08 -16.03 27.43
CA ARG A 313 -13.96 -15.36 28.73
C ARG A 313 -14.77 -14.08 28.75
N HIS A 314 -15.41 -13.83 29.89
CA HIS A 314 -16.35 -12.74 30.09
C HIS A 314 -16.00 -11.98 31.37
N TYR A 315 -15.93 -10.65 31.28
CA TYR A 315 -15.64 -9.77 32.39
C TYR A 315 -16.76 -8.76 32.60
N ASP A 316 -17.49 -8.88 33.70
CA ASP A 316 -18.41 -7.86 34.20
C ASP A 316 -17.64 -6.79 34.96
N GLY A 317 -17.97 -5.52 34.77
CA GLY A 317 -17.20 -4.42 35.36
C GLY A 317 -17.15 -4.46 36.89
N ILE A 318 -18.28 -4.73 37.54
CA ILE A 318 -18.41 -4.71 39.00
C ILE A 318 -17.93 -6.01 39.67
N THR A 319 -17.70 -7.08 38.92
CA THR A 319 -17.35 -8.39 39.48
C THR A 319 -15.89 -8.43 39.92
N HIS A 320 -15.64 -8.99 41.11
CA HIS A 320 -14.28 -9.18 41.62
C HIS A 320 -13.74 -10.54 41.17
N TYR A 321 -12.71 -10.53 40.33
CA TYR A 321 -12.04 -11.74 39.83
C TYR A 321 -10.81 -12.08 40.67
N SER A 322 -10.51 -13.37 40.79
CA SER A 322 -9.22 -13.84 41.33
C SER A 322 -8.17 -13.87 40.23
N ALA A 323 -6.89 -13.86 40.61
CA ALA A 323 -5.81 -14.04 39.64
C ALA A 323 -5.90 -15.43 39.02
N ASP A 324 -5.77 -15.52 37.71
CA ASP A 324 -5.94 -16.75 36.93
C ASP A 324 -5.17 -16.65 35.60
N SER A 325 -4.79 -17.79 35.02
CA SER A 325 -4.05 -17.82 33.76
C SER A 325 -4.44 -19.01 32.91
N ASP A 326 -4.77 -18.74 31.65
CA ASP A 326 -5.05 -19.73 30.62
C ASP A 326 -4.08 -19.64 29.45
N THR A 327 -4.00 -20.71 28.67
CA THR A 327 -3.27 -20.74 27.40
C THR A 327 -4.10 -21.44 26.34
N VAL A 328 -4.28 -20.80 25.19
CA VAL A 328 -4.99 -21.33 24.03
C VAL A 328 -4.00 -21.53 22.90
N VAL A 329 -3.97 -22.73 22.31
CA VAL A 329 -3.22 -23.00 21.07
C VAL A 329 -4.02 -22.43 19.91
N LEU A 330 -3.35 -21.67 19.05
CA LEU A 330 -3.95 -21.04 17.88
C LEU A 330 -3.38 -21.67 16.61
N GLN A 331 -4.21 -21.80 15.58
CA GLN A 331 -3.79 -22.31 14.27
C GLN A 331 -4.20 -21.31 13.20
N ALA A 332 -3.48 -21.30 12.08
CA ALA A 332 -3.84 -20.47 10.93
C ALA A 332 -5.28 -20.78 10.50
N GLY A 333 -6.09 -19.74 10.31
CA GLY A 333 -7.52 -19.84 10.00
C GLY A 333 -8.45 -19.63 11.21
N MET A 334 -7.96 -19.74 12.45
CA MET A 334 -8.74 -19.43 13.65
C MET A 334 -9.01 -17.91 13.78
N TYR A 335 -10.04 -17.57 14.56
CA TYR A 335 -10.44 -16.18 14.82
C TYR A 335 -10.35 -15.84 16.30
N ILE A 336 -9.86 -14.64 16.60
CA ILE A 336 -9.88 -14.02 17.93
C ILE A 336 -10.84 -12.84 17.88
N GLU A 337 -11.86 -12.84 18.73
CA GLU A 337 -12.82 -11.76 18.89
C GLU A 337 -12.66 -11.14 20.28
N LEU A 338 -12.41 -9.84 20.33
CA LEU A 338 -12.26 -9.07 21.57
C LEU A 338 -13.24 -7.89 21.58
N PHE A 339 -14.16 -7.92 22.53
CA PHE A 339 -14.96 -6.77 22.92
C PHE A 339 -14.36 -6.11 24.16
N HIS A 340 -14.30 -4.79 24.16
CA HIS A 340 -14.01 -4.00 25.34
C HIS A 340 -14.78 -2.69 25.27
N ASP A 341 -15.58 -2.35 26.28
CA ASP A 341 -16.49 -1.21 26.21
C ASP A 341 -15.76 0.14 26.17
N GLU A 342 -14.62 0.24 26.87
CA GLU A 342 -13.76 1.42 26.91
C GLU A 342 -12.37 1.14 26.28
N PRO A 343 -12.28 0.87 24.96
CA PRO A 343 -11.04 0.42 24.32
C PRO A 343 -9.93 1.48 24.37
N TYR A 344 -10.29 2.75 24.57
CA TYR A 344 -9.38 3.88 24.72
C TYR A 344 -8.51 3.81 25.98
N ARG A 345 -8.89 2.98 26.97
CA ARG A 345 -8.07 2.69 28.16
C ARG A 345 -7.03 1.61 27.89
N CYS A 346 -7.28 0.74 26.93
CA CYS A 346 -6.45 -0.40 26.63
C CYS A 346 -5.25 -0.02 25.79
N SER A 347 -4.24 -0.88 25.80
CA SER A 347 -3.07 -0.74 24.93
C SER A 347 -2.75 -2.08 24.29
N ALA A 348 -2.34 -2.06 23.03
CA ALA A 348 -1.82 -3.22 22.34
C ALA A 348 -0.52 -2.85 21.63
N ILE A 349 0.48 -3.72 21.66
CA ILE A 349 1.82 -3.49 21.11
C ILE A 349 2.20 -4.69 20.23
N ASN A 350 2.74 -4.40 19.06
CA ASN A 350 3.41 -5.40 18.23
C ASN A 350 4.83 -5.63 18.76
N GLU A 351 5.12 -6.84 19.21
CA GLU A 351 6.41 -7.21 19.83
C GLU A 351 7.60 -7.21 18.85
N THR A 352 7.33 -7.04 17.56
CA THR A 352 8.35 -6.96 16.50
C THR A 352 8.78 -5.52 16.26
N THR A 353 7.81 -4.62 16.11
CA THR A 353 8.05 -3.23 15.72
C THR A 353 8.06 -2.28 16.92
N GLY A 354 7.52 -2.70 18.08
CA GLY A 354 7.27 -1.85 19.23
C GLY A 354 6.18 -0.81 18.99
N GLN A 355 5.46 -0.87 17.87
CA GLN A 355 4.39 0.06 17.53
C GLN A 355 3.07 -0.37 18.16
N ASN A 356 2.20 0.61 18.39
CA ASN A 356 0.86 0.38 18.92
C ASN A 356 -0.01 -0.32 17.87
N VAL A 357 -0.80 -1.29 18.32
CA VAL A 357 -1.90 -1.89 17.56
C VAL A 357 -3.19 -1.18 17.96
N ARG A 358 -3.96 -0.73 16.98
CA ARG A 358 -5.19 0.02 17.21
C ARG A 358 -6.29 -0.92 17.70
N LEU A 359 -6.76 -0.68 18.92
CA LEU A 359 -7.94 -1.33 19.47
C LEU A 359 -9.21 -0.53 19.20
N LYS A 360 -10.25 -1.21 18.74
CA LYS A 360 -11.63 -0.75 18.61
C LYS A 360 -12.47 -1.34 19.75
N LYS A 361 -13.73 -0.92 19.85
CA LYS A 361 -14.69 -1.49 20.81
C LYS A 361 -14.94 -2.98 20.54
N HIS A 362 -15.01 -3.34 19.26
CA HIS A 362 -15.03 -4.71 18.77
C HIS A 362 -13.83 -4.93 17.86
N ASN A 363 -13.06 -5.95 18.16
CA ASN A 363 -11.90 -6.35 17.37
C ASN A 363 -12.09 -7.80 16.95
N ARG A 364 -11.71 -8.07 15.70
CA ARG A 364 -11.66 -9.43 15.19
C ARG A 364 -10.35 -9.59 14.41
N TRP A 365 -9.62 -10.64 14.74
CA TRP A 365 -8.38 -10.99 14.06
C TRP A 365 -8.45 -12.42 13.55
N ARG A 366 -7.97 -12.63 12.33
CA ARG A 366 -7.70 -13.95 11.79
C ARG A 366 -6.24 -14.31 12.08
N VAL A 367 -6.02 -15.49 12.61
CA VAL A 367 -4.68 -16.05 12.81
C VAL A 367 -4.13 -16.45 11.44
N VAL A 368 -2.98 -15.89 11.08
CA VAL A 368 -2.26 -16.20 9.84
C VAL A 368 -0.85 -16.69 10.17
N SER A 369 -0.15 -17.27 9.19
CA SER A 369 1.16 -17.89 9.43
C SER A 369 2.22 -16.94 9.97
N ASP A 370 2.09 -15.64 9.70
CA ASP A 370 3.03 -14.59 10.08
C ASP A 370 2.49 -13.63 11.15
N GLY A 371 1.31 -13.90 11.75
CA GLY A 371 0.79 -13.09 12.86
C GLY A 371 -0.73 -13.07 12.97
N LEU A 372 -1.25 -11.89 13.35
CA LEU A 372 -2.68 -11.60 13.43
C LEU A 372 -3.06 -10.59 12.34
N GLU A 373 -3.90 -11.02 11.41
CA GLU A 373 -4.47 -10.14 10.40
C GLU A 373 -5.80 -9.57 10.90
N VAL A 374 -6.02 -8.27 10.73
CA VAL A 374 -7.31 -7.66 11.08
C VAL A 374 -8.36 -8.24 10.16
N ASP A 375 -9.26 -9.03 10.71
CA ASP A 375 -10.42 -9.53 10.00
C ASP A 375 -11.53 -8.51 10.22
N SER A 376 -11.67 -7.62 9.26
CA SER A 376 -12.87 -6.81 9.15
C SER A 376 -13.86 -7.66 8.35
N PRO A 377 -14.78 -8.42 8.99
CA PRO A 377 -15.94 -8.87 8.24
C PRO A 377 -16.54 -7.62 7.60
N GLU A 378 -16.95 -7.71 6.33
CA GLU A 378 -17.88 -6.73 5.76
C GLU A 378 -18.87 -6.38 6.86
N GLN A 379 -18.86 -5.11 7.22
CA GLN A 379 -19.56 -4.62 8.36
C GLN A 379 -21.04 -5.02 8.21
N THR A 380 -21.47 -6.02 8.97
CA THR A 380 -22.76 -5.88 9.65
C THR A 380 -22.50 -4.81 10.71
N GLU A 381 -22.38 -3.57 10.25
CA GLU A 381 -22.17 -2.43 11.12
C GLU A 381 -23.43 -2.33 11.95
N GLU A 382 -23.30 -2.66 13.24
CA GLU A 382 -24.12 -2.02 14.25
C GLU A 382 -24.01 -0.51 14.00
N LYS A 383 -25.09 -0.01 13.40
CA LYS A 383 -25.56 1.36 13.31
C LYS A 383 -24.95 2.23 14.42
N ASN A 384 -23.76 2.79 14.17
CA ASN A 384 -23.18 3.86 14.96
C ASN A 384 -22.94 5.04 14.03
N THR A 385 -24.03 5.79 13.91
CA THR A 385 -24.12 7.15 13.42
C THR A 385 -22.99 8.01 14.00
N SER A 386 -22.05 8.41 13.15
CA SER A 386 -20.95 9.29 13.54
C SER A 386 -20.77 10.40 12.50
N ASP A 387 -20.93 11.61 13.01
CA ASP A 387 -20.84 12.93 12.41
C ASP A 387 -19.52 13.15 11.64
N ALA A 388 -19.45 12.71 10.37
CA ALA A 388 -18.27 12.78 9.52
C ALA A 388 -17.90 14.20 9.09
N ALA A 389 -16.64 14.61 9.26
CA ALA A 389 -16.17 15.96 8.90
C ALA A 389 -16.00 16.18 7.38
N ALA A 390 -15.89 15.10 6.59
CA ALA A 390 -15.85 15.13 5.14
C ALA A 390 -16.51 13.88 4.57
N LEU A 391 -17.27 14.04 3.49
CA LEU A 391 -17.89 12.97 2.72
C LEU A 391 -17.21 12.92 1.35
N TYR A 392 -16.62 11.79 1.01
CA TYR A 392 -15.94 11.61 -0.29
C TYR A 392 -16.88 10.97 -1.29
N GLY A 393 -16.91 11.52 -2.51
CA GLY A 393 -17.77 11.01 -3.57
C GLY A 393 -18.17 12.09 -4.57
N ASP A 394 -18.51 11.66 -5.78
CA ASP A 394 -18.92 12.55 -6.87
C ASP A 394 -20.45 12.81 -6.86
N LYS A 395 -21.22 11.96 -6.17
CA LYS A 395 -22.68 12.07 -6.05
C LYS A 395 -23.16 11.77 -4.64
N PHE A 396 -24.20 12.45 -4.19
CA PHE A 396 -24.88 12.19 -2.92
C PHE A 396 -26.40 12.31 -3.09
N SER A 397 -27.16 11.50 -2.36
CA SER A 397 -28.59 11.71 -2.15
C SER A 397 -28.84 12.09 -0.70
N TRP A 398 -29.80 12.96 -0.42
CA TRP A 398 -30.11 13.37 0.95
C TRP A 398 -31.60 13.36 1.17
N GLN A 399 -32.06 12.51 2.08
CA GLN A 399 -33.46 12.32 2.40
C GLN A 399 -33.85 13.17 3.62
N LEU A 400 -35.01 13.84 3.52
CA LEU A 400 -35.65 14.55 4.62
C LEU A 400 -36.96 13.82 4.95
N ILE A 401 -37.07 13.39 6.20
CA ILE A 401 -38.10 12.47 6.66
C ILE A 401 -38.94 13.15 7.75
N GLY A 402 -40.24 12.95 7.64
CA GLY A 402 -41.27 13.52 8.49
C GLY A 402 -41.76 12.55 9.56
N LYS A 403 -42.89 12.88 10.17
CA LYS A 403 -43.60 11.99 11.09
C LYS A 403 -43.88 10.64 10.44
N GLU A 404 -43.81 9.55 11.22
CA GLU A 404 -44.11 8.19 10.76
C GLU A 404 -43.21 7.73 9.59
N GLU A 405 -41.94 8.16 9.56
CA GLU A 405 -40.96 7.79 8.53
C GLU A 405 -41.35 8.23 7.10
N ASN A 406 -42.19 9.26 6.99
CA ASN A 406 -42.64 9.78 5.71
C ASN A 406 -41.59 10.67 5.05
N GLY A 407 -40.88 10.17 4.04
CA GLY A 407 -39.97 10.98 3.21
C GLY A 407 -40.74 12.08 2.48
N PHE A 408 -40.65 13.33 2.95
CA PHE A 408 -41.40 14.46 2.38
C PHE A 408 -40.59 15.26 1.36
N ALA A 409 -39.26 15.12 1.38
CA ALA A 409 -38.38 15.67 0.37
C ALA A 409 -37.08 14.88 0.22
N SER A 410 -36.44 15.02 -0.94
CA SER A 410 -35.12 14.49 -1.23
C SER A 410 -34.27 15.49 -2.03
N MET A 411 -32.96 15.37 -1.92
CA MET A 411 -31.99 16.14 -2.68
C MET A 411 -31.03 15.20 -3.40
N GLU A 412 -30.67 15.53 -4.64
CA GLU A 412 -29.57 14.90 -5.36
C GLU A 412 -28.48 15.94 -5.61
N ILE A 413 -27.26 15.62 -5.19
CA ILE A 413 -26.08 16.48 -5.29
C ILE A 413 -25.12 15.78 -6.24
N ASP A 414 -24.91 16.32 -7.43
CA ASP A 414 -23.96 15.82 -8.42
C ASP A 414 -22.84 16.84 -8.61
N ILE A 415 -21.68 16.56 -8.02
CA ILE A 415 -20.54 17.47 -8.01
C ILE A 415 -19.89 17.54 -9.40
N ARG A 416 -19.87 16.41 -10.14
CA ARG A 416 -19.29 16.36 -11.49
C ARG A 416 -20.16 17.06 -12.52
N ALA A 417 -21.48 16.89 -12.40
CA ALA A 417 -22.43 17.58 -13.25
C ALA A 417 -22.73 19.01 -12.80
N GLN A 418 -22.14 19.46 -11.68
CA GLN A 418 -22.36 20.78 -11.07
C GLN A 418 -23.84 21.10 -10.87
N GLN A 419 -24.59 20.11 -10.37
CA GLN A 419 -26.04 20.16 -10.32
C GLN A 419 -26.56 19.76 -8.94
N PHE A 420 -27.57 20.52 -8.48
CA PHE A 420 -28.36 20.20 -7.32
C PHE A 420 -29.83 20.10 -7.71
N ILE A 421 -30.47 19.00 -7.32
CA ILE A 421 -31.89 18.73 -7.56
C ILE A 421 -32.58 18.60 -6.21
N PHE A 422 -33.71 19.27 -6.05
CA PHE A 422 -34.59 19.12 -4.89
C PHE A 422 -35.94 18.59 -5.34
N THR A 423 -36.46 17.55 -4.68
CA THR A 423 -37.77 17.00 -4.95
C THR A 423 -38.60 17.02 -3.66
N ALA A 424 -39.74 17.70 -3.70
CA ALA A 424 -40.78 17.62 -2.67
C ALA A 424 -41.84 16.60 -3.06
N TYR A 425 -42.33 15.83 -2.10
CA TYR A 425 -43.43 14.88 -2.28
C TYR A 425 -44.73 15.46 -1.74
N PRO A 426 -45.91 15.09 -2.29
CA PRO A 426 -47.19 15.69 -1.92
C PRO A 426 -47.71 15.13 -0.59
N ILE A 427 -47.07 15.51 0.51
CA ILE A 427 -47.41 15.12 1.89
C ILE A 427 -47.18 16.30 2.84
N ALA A 428 -47.82 16.28 4.01
CA ALA A 428 -47.48 17.16 5.12
C ALA A 428 -46.33 16.53 5.93
N PRO A 429 -45.17 17.21 6.07
CA PRO A 429 -43.99 16.62 6.73
C PRO A 429 -44.24 16.15 8.17
N HIS A 430 -44.83 17.00 9.01
CA HIS A 430 -45.09 16.66 10.41
C HIS A 430 -46.23 17.54 10.96
N SER A 431 -47.39 16.93 11.18
CA SER A 431 -48.63 17.66 11.55
C SER A 431 -48.52 18.49 12.83
N ASP A 432 -47.68 18.07 13.78
CA ASP A 432 -47.50 18.77 15.06
C ASP A 432 -46.60 20.03 14.98
N PHE A 433 -45.94 20.30 13.84
CA PHE A 433 -45.09 21.48 13.65
C PHE A 433 -45.77 22.55 12.80
N ALA A 434 -46.36 23.56 13.45
CA ALA A 434 -46.99 24.71 12.77
C ALA A 434 -45.98 25.71 12.15
N THR A 435 -44.68 25.52 12.40
CA THR A 435 -43.57 26.38 11.99
C THR A 435 -42.71 25.75 10.88
N GLU A 436 -41.62 26.42 10.51
CA GLU A 436 -40.58 25.83 9.64
C GLU A 436 -40.08 24.52 10.27
N TYR A 437 -40.14 23.46 9.49
CA TYR A 437 -39.77 22.09 9.86
C TYR A 437 -38.49 21.67 9.14
N ALA A 438 -38.28 22.15 7.92
CA ALA A 438 -37.01 21.99 7.22
C ALA A 438 -36.73 23.19 6.32
N ALA A 439 -35.45 23.49 6.12
CA ALA A 439 -34.99 24.50 5.18
C ALA A 439 -33.71 24.04 4.49
N VAL A 440 -33.56 24.41 3.22
CA VAL A 440 -32.35 24.17 2.43
C VAL A 440 -31.98 25.48 1.77
N THR A 441 -30.75 25.94 1.95
CA THR A 441 -30.24 27.17 1.34
C THR A 441 -28.88 26.90 0.70
N ILE A 442 -28.68 27.30 -0.55
CA ILE A 442 -27.39 27.22 -1.23
C ILE A 442 -26.86 28.61 -1.47
N TYR A 443 -25.61 28.82 -1.08
CA TYR A 443 -24.88 30.06 -1.29
C TYR A 443 -23.76 29.85 -2.29
N ASN A 444 -23.58 30.80 -3.20
CA ASN A 444 -22.41 30.83 -4.06
C ASN A 444 -21.16 31.29 -3.29
N THR A 445 -20.01 31.31 -3.96
CA THR A 445 -18.71 31.71 -3.37
C THR A 445 -18.66 33.14 -2.81
N ARG A 446 -19.61 34.01 -3.18
CA ARG A 446 -19.75 35.38 -2.64
C ARG A 446 -20.71 35.45 -1.45
N GLY A 447 -21.34 34.34 -1.09
CA GLY A 447 -22.34 34.26 -0.04
C GLY A 447 -23.74 34.73 -0.44
N THR A 448 -24.00 34.88 -1.73
CA THR A 448 -25.35 35.17 -2.22
C THR A 448 -26.17 33.89 -2.24
N VAL A 449 -27.40 33.94 -1.71
CA VAL A 449 -28.37 32.85 -1.84
C VAL A 449 -28.73 32.66 -3.31
N VAL A 450 -28.38 31.51 -3.86
CA VAL A 450 -28.71 31.12 -5.25
C VAL A 450 -29.87 30.11 -5.30
N TYR A 451 -30.17 29.46 -4.17
CA TYR A 451 -31.29 28.55 -4.04
C TYR A 451 -31.80 28.56 -2.59
N ARG A 452 -33.13 28.48 -2.40
CA ARG A 452 -33.72 28.34 -1.08
C ARG A 452 -35.07 27.62 -1.10
N GLN A 453 -35.23 26.68 -0.19
CA GLN A 453 -36.51 26.08 0.19
C GLN A 453 -36.74 26.24 1.69
N SER A 454 -37.97 26.53 2.08
CA SER A 454 -38.41 26.67 3.47
C SER A 454 -39.76 25.98 3.61
N ILE A 455 -39.82 24.91 4.39
CA ILE A 455 -40.95 23.99 4.46
C ILE A 455 -41.55 24.04 5.85
N LYS A 456 -42.87 24.24 5.93
CA LYS A 456 -43.63 24.17 7.19
C LYS A 456 -44.12 22.74 7.44
N GLY A 457 -44.03 22.27 8.68
CA GLY A 457 -44.33 20.87 9.02
C GLY A 457 -45.79 20.50 8.79
N SER A 458 -46.72 21.36 9.21
CA SER A 458 -48.16 21.07 9.18
C SER A 458 -48.83 21.38 7.83
N VAL A 459 -48.08 21.77 6.82
CA VAL A 459 -48.62 22.21 5.51
C VAL A 459 -48.42 21.12 4.48
N GLN A 460 -49.50 20.72 3.82
CA GLN A 460 -49.47 19.77 2.70
C GLN A 460 -48.67 20.36 1.53
N LEU A 461 -47.62 19.66 1.11
CA LEU A 461 -46.83 20.01 -0.07
C LEU A 461 -47.56 19.61 -1.36
N GLY A 462 -47.29 20.34 -2.45
CA GLY A 462 -47.93 20.11 -3.76
C GLY A 462 -47.23 19.08 -4.66
N GLY A 463 -46.07 18.55 -4.24
CA GLY A 463 -45.20 17.74 -5.09
C GLY A 463 -44.53 18.57 -6.20
N TYR A 464 -43.21 18.66 -6.21
CA TYR A 464 -42.48 19.38 -7.28
C TYR A 464 -41.00 18.99 -7.30
N THR A 465 -40.34 19.26 -8.42
CA THR A 465 -38.89 19.14 -8.57
C THR A 465 -38.32 20.47 -9.03
N ASP A 466 -37.24 20.89 -8.42
CA ASP A 466 -36.51 22.12 -8.74
C ASP A 466 -35.02 21.80 -8.91
N VAL A 467 -34.36 22.54 -9.79
CA VAL A 467 -32.97 22.29 -10.20
C VAL A 467 -32.18 23.59 -10.15
N CYS A 468 -31.01 23.55 -9.53
CA CYS A 468 -30.08 24.69 -9.55
C CYS A 468 -28.64 24.24 -9.81
N GLY A 469 -27.81 25.18 -10.28
CA GLY A 469 -26.38 24.94 -10.48
C GLY A 469 -25.63 24.90 -9.14
N LEU A 470 -24.60 24.07 -9.07
CA LEU A 470 -23.80 23.83 -7.89
C LEU A 470 -22.31 23.74 -8.26
N ASP A 471 -21.56 24.82 -8.04
CA ASP A 471 -20.12 24.84 -8.33
C ASP A 471 -19.29 24.46 -7.09
N GLU A 472 -18.00 24.19 -7.32
CA GLU A 472 -17.01 24.09 -6.24
C GLU A 472 -17.00 25.37 -5.39
N ASP A 473 -16.76 25.21 -4.08
CA ASP A 473 -16.81 26.24 -3.04
C ASP A 473 -18.19 26.83 -2.73
N TYR A 474 -19.27 26.33 -3.34
CA TYR A 474 -20.63 26.66 -2.89
C TYR A 474 -20.91 25.98 -1.55
N THR A 475 -21.79 26.57 -0.75
CA THR A 475 -22.19 26.00 0.54
C THR A 475 -23.67 25.64 0.55
N ILE A 476 -23.98 24.41 0.99
CA ILE A 476 -25.32 23.89 1.19
C ILE A 476 -25.59 23.89 2.70
N GLU A 477 -26.52 24.74 3.13
CA GLU A 477 -27.01 24.83 4.50
C GLU A 477 -28.36 24.12 4.60
N VAL A 478 -28.49 23.18 5.53
CA VAL A 478 -29.72 22.43 5.77
C VAL A 478 -30.11 22.53 7.24
N PHE A 479 -31.38 22.86 7.46
CA PHE A 479 -32.07 22.76 8.73
C PHE A 479 -33.15 21.68 8.66
N HIS A 480 -33.24 20.84 9.68
CA HIS A 480 -34.33 19.89 9.90
C HIS A 480 -34.67 19.87 11.39
N ALA A 481 -35.93 20.11 11.75
CA ALA A 481 -36.35 20.30 13.14
C ALA A 481 -36.04 19.11 14.06
N GLU A 482 -35.97 17.89 13.51
CA GLU A 482 -35.67 16.67 14.27
C GLU A 482 -34.24 16.15 14.06
N GLY A 483 -33.54 16.56 13.00
CA GLY A 483 -32.21 16.05 12.64
C GLY A 483 -32.08 14.52 12.69
N ALA A 484 -30.85 14.06 12.94
CA ALA A 484 -30.46 12.66 13.07
C ALA A 484 -31.06 11.77 11.97
N ASP A 485 -31.75 10.69 12.35
CA ASP A 485 -32.30 9.71 11.41
C ASP A 485 -33.36 10.31 10.47
N GLN A 486 -33.90 11.50 10.78
CA GLN A 486 -34.87 12.21 9.95
C GLN A 486 -34.22 13.11 8.87
N SER A 487 -32.89 13.19 8.84
CA SER A 487 -32.14 13.90 7.81
C SER A 487 -30.86 13.14 7.47
N VAL A 488 -30.84 12.42 6.35
CA VAL A 488 -29.76 11.45 6.06
C VAL A 488 -29.17 11.68 4.68
N ILE A 489 -27.88 12.01 4.63
CA ILE A 489 -27.08 11.99 3.39
C ILE A 489 -26.66 10.55 3.10
N ARG A 490 -26.64 10.13 1.84
CA ARG A 490 -26.21 8.82 1.37
C ARG A 490 -25.29 8.97 0.17
N ASN A 491 -24.28 8.12 0.08
CA ASN A 491 -23.50 7.98 -1.13
C ASN A 491 -24.08 6.79 -1.92
N PRO A 492 -24.68 7.04 -3.10
CA PRO A 492 -25.36 5.99 -3.87
C PRO A 492 -24.39 4.97 -4.48
N LEU A 493 -23.08 5.24 -4.50
CA LEU A 493 -22.08 4.34 -5.09
C LEU A 493 -21.59 3.29 -4.10
N ASN A 494 -21.42 3.64 -2.83
CA ASN A 494 -20.91 2.73 -1.80
C ASN A 494 -21.95 2.39 -0.71
N GLY A 495 -23.13 3.00 -0.75
CA GLY A 495 -24.23 2.74 0.18
C GLY A 495 -24.06 3.37 1.56
N GLU A 496 -22.97 4.11 1.80
CA GLU A 496 -22.73 4.79 3.08
C GLU A 496 -23.81 5.84 3.34
N SER A 497 -24.19 6.00 4.62
CA SER A 497 -25.21 6.96 5.03
C SER A 497 -24.83 7.70 6.31
N TRP A 498 -25.09 9.00 6.34
CA TRP A 498 -24.72 9.91 7.40
C TRP A 498 -25.93 10.72 7.86
N PRO A 499 -26.53 10.36 9.01
CA PRO A 499 -27.51 11.20 9.70
C PRO A 499 -26.92 12.56 10.05
N GLN A 500 -27.69 13.62 9.87
CA GLN A 500 -27.25 15.00 9.98
C GLN A 500 -27.84 15.66 11.21
N PRO A 501 -27.10 16.53 11.92
CA PRO A 501 -27.68 17.29 13.03
C PRO A 501 -28.81 18.21 12.54
N GLN A 502 -29.58 18.78 13.47
CA GLN A 502 -30.69 19.67 13.14
C GLN A 502 -30.30 20.84 12.23
N HIS A 503 -29.04 21.27 12.30
CA HIS A 503 -28.49 22.29 11.42
C HIS A 503 -27.08 21.88 10.99
N VAL A 504 -26.82 21.91 9.69
CA VAL A 504 -25.51 21.56 9.13
C VAL A 504 -25.20 22.41 7.89
N ILE A 505 -23.92 22.71 7.69
CA ILE A 505 -23.41 23.40 6.50
C ILE A 505 -22.32 22.57 5.86
N TRP A 506 -22.47 22.29 4.56
CA TRP A 506 -21.51 21.57 3.75
C TRP A 506 -20.94 22.48 2.66
N GLN A 507 -19.63 22.51 2.49
CA GLN A 507 -18.96 23.13 1.34
C GLN A 507 -18.71 22.07 0.26
N VAL A 508 -18.99 22.43 -0.99
CA VAL A 508 -18.67 21.59 -2.16
C VAL A 508 -17.19 21.70 -2.47
N THR A 509 -16.52 20.56 -2.64
CA THR A 509 -15.10 20.46 -2.99
C THR A 509 -14.93 19.56 -4.22
N ALA A 510 -13.78 19.63 -4.89
CA ALA A 510 -13.45 18.72 -6.00
C ALA A 510 -13.47 17.21 -5.65
N ARG A 511 -13.51 16.84 -4.36
CA ARG A 511 -13.48 15.44 -3.89
C ARG A 511 -14.74 14.99 -3.15
N GLY A 512 -15.72 15.87 -2.97
CA GLY A 512 -16.91 15.59 -2.15
C GLY A 512 -17.41 16.79 -1.35
N LEU A 513 -18.04 16.52 -0.20
CA LEU A 513 -18.59 17.53 0.70
C LEU A 513 -17.73 17.66 1.95
N GLN A 514 -17.39 18.88 2.35
CA GLN A 514 -16.65 19.16 3.58
C GLN A 514 -17.54 19.91 4.59
N ARG A 515 -17.64 19.42 5.82
CA ARG A 515 -18.50 20.04 6.83
C ARG A 515 -17.85 21.32 7.36
N LEU A 516 -18.61 22.41 7.40
CA LEU A 516 -18.18 23.64 8.05
C LEU A 516 -18.66 23.62 9.51
N THR A 517 -17.76 23.92 10.45
CA THR A 517 -18.13 24.05 11.87
C THR A 517 -18.89 25.35 12.10
N THR A 518 -19.81 25.35 13.07
CA THR A 518 -20.74 26.47 13.39
C THR A 518 -20.06 27.78 13.84
N ASN A 519 -18.72 27.85 13.83
CA ASN A 519 -17.94 29.08 14.02
C ASN A 519 -17.60 29.81 12.70
N TYR A 520 -18.15 29.38 11.55
CA TYR A 520 -18.05 30.14 10.30
C TYR A 520 -19.13 31.23 10.27
N PRO A 521 -18.80 32.52 10.39
CA PRO A 521 -19.82 33.56 10.31
C PRO A 521 -20.37 33.63 8.87
N PRO A 522 -21.66 33.97 8.69
CA PRO A 522 -22.24 34.13 7.37
C PRO A 522 -21.43 35.17 6.56
N PRO A 523 -21.34 35.03 5.22
CA PRO A 523 -20.52 35.89 4.37
C PRO A 523 -20.78 37.40 4.51
N SER A 524 -21.95 37.79 5.04
CA SER A 524 -22.31 39.17 5.37
C SER A 524 -21.43 39.84 6.44
N GLN A 525 -20.61 39.10 7.18
CA GLN A 525 -19.68 39.64 8.18
C GLN A 525 -18.21 39.71 7.74
N ARG A 526 -17.86 39.30 6.51
CA ARG A 526 -16.46 39.31 6.02
C ARG A 526 -15.91 40.70 5.62
N LEU A 527 -16.70 41.78 5.75
CA LEU A 527 -16.31 43.13 5.32
C LEU A 527 -16.01 44.13 6.46
N ARG A 528 -15.74 43.67 7.69
CA ARG A 528 -15.33 44.57 8.80
C ARG A 528 -14.05 44.18 9.53
N ALA A 529 -13.18 43.44 8.88
CA ALA A 529 -11.80 43.23 9.35
C ALA A 529 -10.84 43.30 8.15
N LEU A 530 -10.75 44.49 7.55
CA LEU A 530 -9.58 45.00 6.83
C LEU A 530 -9.33 46.42 7.33
#